data_AF-A0A5R8YM08-F1
#
_entry.id   AF-A0A5R8YM08-F1
#
_cell.length_a   1.000
_cell.length_b   1.000
_cell.length_c   1.000
_cell.angle_alpha   90.00
_cell.angle_beta   90.00
_cell.angle_gamma   90.00
#
_symmetry.space_group_name_H-M   'P 1'
#
loop_
_entity.id
_entity.type
_entity.pdbx_description
1 polymer ?
#
loop_
_entity_poly.entity_id
_entity_poly.type
_entity_poly.pdbx_seq_one_letter_code
_entity_poly.pdbx_strand_id
1 'polypeptide(L)' 'MSRSDIMRAVKRAHTGPEIVVRQVLHALGLRFRLHCRDLPGSPDIVLPRFRTAVFVHGCFWHRHPGCRYASTPKSRQEY' A
#
# COMPACT_ATOMS: atom_id res chain seq x y z
N MET A 1 -19.42 16.41 -4.32
CA MET A 1 -17.99 16.00 -4.37
C MET A 1 -17.81 15.15 -5.62
N SER A 2 -16.99 15.59 -6.56
CA SER A 2 -16.79 14.84 -7.81
C SER A 2 -15.89 13.62 -7.55
N ARG A 3 -16.05 12.55 -8.33
CA ARG A 3 -15.14 11.39 -8.30
C ARG A 3 -13.69 11.81 -8.55
N SER A 4 -13.45 12.85 -9.35
CA SER A 4 -12.12 13.42 -9.57
C SER A 4 -11.48 13.94 -8.28
N ASP A 5 -12.27 14.50 -7.36
CA ASP A 5 -11.78 15.07 -6.11
C ASP A 5 -11.38 13.96 -5.13
N ILE A 6 -12.17 12.90 -5.08
CA ILE A 6 -11.87 11.69 -4.28
C ILE A 6 -10.59 11.03 -4.77
N MET A 7 -10.42 10.85 -6.08
CA MET A 7 -9.22 10.24 -6.65
C MET A 7 -7.96 11.09 -6.44
N ARG A 8 -8.10 12.44 -6.44
CA ARG A 8 -6.99 13.37 -6.11
C ARG A 8 -6.58 13.30 -4.64
N ALA A 9 -7.48 12.93 -3.73
CA ALA A 9 -7.20 12.81 -2.31
C ALA A 9 -6.48 11.49 -1.95
N VAL A 10 -6.49 10.48 -2.83
CA VAL A 10 -5.78 9.22 -2.61
C VAL A 10 -4.28 9.47 -2.68
N LYS A 11 -3.61 9.35 -1.53
CA LYS A 11 -2.15 9.51 -1.42
C LYS A 11 -1.42 8.31 -2.01
N ARG A 12 -0.27 8.56 -2.63
CA ARG A 12 0.64 7.52 -3.14
C ARG A 12 1.51 6.85 -2.07
N ALA A 13 1.63 7.46 -0.90
CA ALA A 13 2.46 7.01 0.22
C ALA A 13 1.87 7.53 1.54
N HIS A 14 2.26 6.91 2.64
CA HIS A 14 1.75 7.18 3.99
C HIS A 14 0.22 7.07 4.06
N THR A 15 -0.32 6.09 3.35
CA THR A 15 -1.75 5.77 3.43
C THR A 15 -2.11 5.24 4.82
N GLY A 16 -3.41 5.28 5.16
CA GLY A 16 -3.89 4.72 6.43
C GLY A 16 -3.41 3.29 6.70
N PRO A 17 -3.53 2.36 5.74
CA PRO A 17 -2.99 1.00 5.88
C PRO A 17 -1.48 0.97 6.17
N GLU A 18 -0.66 1.75 5.47
CA GLU A 18 0.78 1.83 5.75
C GLU A 18 1.07 2.34 7.17
N ILE A 19 0.31 3.33 7.66
CA ILE A 19 0.46 3.83 9.04
C ILE A 19 0.17 2.71 10.05
N VAL A 20 -0.91 1.97 9.86
CA VAL A 20 -1.28 0.85 10.76
C VAL A 20 -0.18 -0.22 10.79
N VAL A 21 0.33 -0.62 9.61
CA VAL A 21 1.42 -1.61 9.54
C VAL A 21 2.68 -1.09 10.24
N ARG A 22 3.04 0.18 10.05
CA ARG A 22 4.18 0.80 10.75
C ARG A 22 4.02 0.81 12.26
N GLN A 23 2.81 1.11 12.76
CA GLN A 23 2.52 1.10 14.19
C GLN A 23 2.68 -0.30 14.78
N VAL A 24 2.16 -1.33 14.10
CA VAL A 24 2.31 -2.73 14.52
C VAL A 24 3.78 -3.15 14.53
N LEU A 25 4.53 -2.88 13.46
CA LEU A 25 5.96 -3.21 13.41
C LEU A 25 6.76 -2.52 14.52
N HIS A 26 6.44 -1.25 14.80
CA HIS A 26 7.07 -0.51 15.89
C HIS A 26 6.71 -1.10 17.27
N ALA A 27 5.44 -1.47 17.49
CA ALA A 27 4.99 -2.11 18.72
C ALA A 27 5.66 -3.48 18.96
N LEU A 28 5.98 -4.20 17.88
CA LEU A 28 6.75 -5.45 17.92
C LEU A 28 8.26 -5.24 18.12
N GLY A 29 8.73 -3.99 18.27
CA GLY A 29 10.15 -3.67 18.44
C GLY A 29 10.99 -3.83 17.17
N LEU A 30 10.35 -3.94 16.00
CA LEU A 30 11.03 -4.13 14.73
C LEU A 30 11.52 -2.78 14.17
N ARG A 31 12.79 -2.74 13.79
CA ARG A 31 13.36 -1.61 13.04
C ARG A 31 13.12 -1.83 11.56
N PHE A 32 12.48 -0.85 10.93
CA PHE A 32 12.17 -0.87 9.50
C PHE A 32 12.66 0.38 8.78
N ARG A 33 12.84 0.25 7.46
CA ARG A 33 13.06 1.36 6.52
C ARG A 33 11.82 1.51 5.66
N LEU A 34 11.54 2.74 5.21
CA LEU A 34 10.39 3.06 4.37
C LEU A 34 10.85 3.43 2.96
N HIS A 35 10.01 3.15 1.97
CA HIS A 35 10.19 3.58 0.57
C HIS A 35 11.59 3.28 0.02
N CYS A 36 12.04 2.04 0.18
CA CYS A 36 13.37 1.64 -0.27
C CYS A 36 13.34 1.47 -1.79
N ARG A 37 13.74 2.53 -2.51
CA ARG A 37 13.80 2.56 -3.98
C ARG A 37 14.98 1.79 -4.56
N ASP A 38 15.90 1.41 -3.69
CA ASP A 38 17.12 0.67 -4.06
C ASP A 38 16.85 -0.82 -4.32
N LEU A 39 15.60 -1.28 -4.09
CA LEU A 39 15.18 -2.65 -4.29
C LEU A 39 14.14 -2.79 -5.42
N PRO A 40 14.15 -3.92 -6.17
CA PRO A 40 13.15 -4.20 -7.18
C PRO A 40 11.73 -4.11 -6.61
N GLY A 41 10.83 -3.45 -7.35
CA GLY A 41 9.44 -3.28 -6.93
C GLY A 41 9.20 -2.16 -5.91
N SER A 42 10.23 -1.46 -5.43
CA SER A 42 10.10 -0.34 -4.48
C SER A 42 9.21 -0.65 -3.27
N PRO A 43 9.62 -1.61 -2.40
CA PRO A 43 8.84 -2.02 -1.25
C PRO A 43 8.49 -0.86 -0.30
N ASP A 44 7.27 -0.90 0.22
CA ASP A 44 6.75 0.11 1.14
C ASP A 44 7.52 0.10 2.46
N ILE A 45 7.80 -1.10 2.97
CA ILE A 45 8.51 -1.31 4.23
C ILE A 45 9.55 -2.43 4.06
N VAL A 46 10.75 -2.18 4.54
CA VAL A 46 11.85 -3.15 4.54
C VAL A 46 12.31 -3.40 5.97
N LEU A 47 12.54 -4.67 6.31
CA LEU A 47 13.11 -5.14 7.56
C LEU A 47 14.51 -5.70 7.27
N PRO A 48 15.58 -4.88 7.26
CA PRO A 48 16.90 -5.30 6.80
C PRO A 48 17.49 -6.44 7.63
N ARG A 49 17.27 -6.40 8.96
CA ARG A 49 17.73 -7.44 9.89
C ARG A 49 17.15 -8.82 9.55
N PHE A 50 15.92 -8.85 9.04
CA PHE A 50 15.19 -10.08 8.74
C PHE A 50 15.22 -10.42 7.24
N ARG A 51 15.87 -9.58 6.42
CA ARG A 51 15.89 -9.69 4.96
C ARG A 51 14.47 -9.82 4.38
N THR A 52 13.52 -9.10 4.95
CA THR A 52 12.10 -9.16 4.57
C THR A 52 11.64 -7.83 3.97
N ALA A 53 10.91 -7.90 2.86
CA ALA A 53 10.22 -6.78 2.24
C ALA A 53 8.70 -6.95 2.40
N VAL A 54 8.02 -5.87 2.73
CA VAL A 54 6.56 -5.82 2.94
C VAL A 54 5.96 -4.82 1.97
N PHE A 55 4.97 -5.28 1.22
CA PHE A 55 4.20 -4.48 0.28
C PHE A 55 2.78 -4.30 0.82
N VAL A 56 2.33 -3.05 0.92
CA VAL A 56 1.00 -2.67 1.42
C VAL A 56 0.14 -2.30 0.23
N HIS A 57 -0.54 -3.28 -0.31
CA HIS A 57 -1.34 -3.15 -1.53
C HIS A 57 -2.81 -2.85 -1.25
N GLY A 58 -3.32 -1.80 -1.87
CA GLY A 58 -4.75 -1.47 -1.83
C GLY A 58 -5.57 -2.44 -2.69
N CYS A 59 -6.64 -2.99 -2.12
CA CYS A 59 -7.54 -3.96 -2.76
C CYS A 59 -8.09 -3.48 -4.11
N PHE A 60 -8.40 -2.18 -4.22
CA PHE A 60 -8.93 -1.55 -5.43
C PHE A 60 -7.95 -1.60 -6.60
N TRP A 61 -6.65 -1.36 -6.34
CA TRP A 61 -5.62 -1.30 -7.37
C TRP A 61 -5.01 -2.66 -7.69
N HIS A 62 -4.87 -3.53 -6.67
CA HIS A 62 -4.19 -4.82 -6.82
C HIS A 62 -5.14 -6.01 -7.02
N ARG A 63 -6.46 -5.76 -7.04
CA ARG A 63 -7.51 -6.71 -7.47
C ARG A 63 -7.32 -8.14 -6.96
N HIS A 64 -7.07 -8.28 -5.67
CA HIS A 64 -6.91 -9.60 -5.06
C HIS A 64 -8.20 -10.45 -5.19
N PRO A 65 -8.06 -11.77 -5.42
CA PRO A 65 -9.19 -12.64 -5.74
C PRO A 65 -10.21 -12.69 -4.61
N GLY A 66 -11.50 -12.63 -4.97
CA GLY A 66 -12.61 -12.76 -4.02
C GLY A 66 -12.91 -11.54 -3.15
N CYS A 67 -12.29 -10.38 -3.41
CA CYS A 67 -12.51 -9.20 -2.57
C CYS A 67 -13.68 -8.32 -3.02
N ARG A 68 -14.60 -8.03 -2.11
CA ARG A 68 -15.70 -7.07 -2.30
C ARG A 68 -15.25 -5.63 -2.57
N TYR A 69 -14.03 -5.28 -2.14
CA TYR A 69 -13.44 -3.94 -2.31
C TYR A 69 -12.61 -3.81 -3.60
N ALA A 70 -12.39 -4.91 -4.31
CA ALA A 70 -11.80 -4.92 -5.64
C ALA A 70 -12.89 -4.69 -6.70
N SER A 71 -13.53 -3.52 -6.67
CA SER A 71 -14.57 -3.16 -7.64
C SER A 71 -13.94 -2.67 -8.95
N THR A 72 -14.34 -3.24 -10.09
CA THR A 72 -13.91 -2.72 -11.39
C THR A 72 -14.49 -1.33 -11.63
N PRO A 73 -13.66 -0.30 -11.90
CA PRO A 73 -14.17 1.04 -12.17
C PRO A 73 -14.96 1.08 -13.49
N LYS A 74 -16.24 1.49 -13.42
CA LYS A 74 -17.15 1.57 -14.58
C LYS A 74 -16.63 2.38 -15.79
N SER A 75 -15.69 3.30 -15.58
CA SER A 75 -15.26 4.30 -16.58
C SER A 75 -13.88 4.06 -17.19
N ARG A 76 -13.06 3.14 -16.64
CA ARG A 76 -11.74 2.77 -17.18
C ARG A 76 -11.44 1.31 -16.80
N GLN A 77 -12.00 0.39 -17.57
CA GLN A 77 -11.93 -1.05 -17.29
C GLN A 77 -10.57 -1.69 -17.64
N GLU A 78 -9.68 -0.95 -18.30
CA GLU A 78 -8.36 -1.40 -18.76
C GLU A 78 -7.23 -1.29 -17.71
N TYR A 79 -7.54 -0.95 -16.46
CA TYR A 79 -6.58 -0.95 -15.35
C TYR A 79 -6.75 -2.18 -14.44
#